data_AF-A0A2K3JN79-F1
#
_entry.id   AF-A0A2K3JN79-F1
#
_cell.length_a   1.000
_cell.length_b   1.000
_cell.length_c   1.000
_cell.angle_alpha   90.00
_cell.angle_beta   90.00
_cell.angle_gamma   90.00
#
_symmetry.space_group_name_H-M   'P 1'
#
loop_
_entity.id
_entity.type
_entity.pdbx_description
1 polymer ?
#
loop_
_entity_poly.entity_id
_entity_poly.type
_entity_poly.pdbx_seq_one_letter_code
_entity_poly.pdbx_strand_id
1 'polypeptide(L)' 'MVIINQGRNKEQKGMRLGKYELGKTLGEGNFGKVKLAKNTDSEQFFAVKILEKNKIVDLNNTDQ' A
#
# COMPACT_ATOMS: atom_id res chain seq x y z
N MET A 1 -11.13 2.79 1.18
CA MET A 1 -9.83 2.18 1.53
C MET A 1 -9.28 1.53 0.28
N VAL A 2 -8.20 2.05 -0.32
CA VAL A 2 -7.57 1.40 -1.48
C VAL A 2 -6.50 0.44 -0.95
N ILE A 3 -6.66 -0.85 -1.24
CA ILE A 3 -5.72 -1.90 -0.84
C ILE A 3 -4.88 -2.25 -2.06
N ILE A 4 -3.56 -2.15 -1.92
CA ILE A 4 -2.61 -2.48 -2.98
C ILE A 4 -1.70 -3.61 -2.56
N ASN A 5 -1.47 -4.53 -3.49
CA ASN A 5 -0.72 -5.75 -3.28
C ASN A 5 0.65 -5.62 -3.96
N GLN A 6 1.66 -5.15 -3.22
CA GLN A 6 3.01 -4.96 -3.77
C GLN A 6 3.78 -6.30 -3.78
N GLY A 7 4.04 -6.83 -4.98
CA GLY A 7 5.09 -7.83 -5.19
C GLY A 7 6.47 -7.24 -4.93
N ARG A 8 7.40 -8.05 -4.41
CA ARG A 8 8.72 -7.60 -3.93
C ARG A 8 9.50 -6.79 -4.99
N ASN A 9 10.24 -5.80 -4.48
CA ASN A 9 11.30 -4.99 -5.11
C ASN A 9 10.91 -3.87 -6.08
N LYS A 10 10.96 -2.63 -5.56
CA LYS A 10 11.89 -1.58 -6.02
C LYS A 10 11.87 -0.41 -5.04
N GLU A 11 12.95 -0.28 -4.28
CA GLU A 11 13.26 0.97 -3.60
C GLU A 11 13.54 2.07 -4.64
N GLN A 12 13.15 3.30 -4.32
CA GLN A 12 13.69 4.54 -4.88
C GLN A 12 13.34 4.90 -6.34
N LYS A 13 12.11 5.39 -6.53
CA LYS A 13 11.70 6.59 -7.31
C LYS A 13 10.18 6.59 -7.31
N GLY A 14 9.55 7.74 -7.06
CA GLY A 14 8.11 7.91 -6.82
C GLY A 14 7.24 6.78 -7.39
N MET A 15 6.73 5.92 -6.51
CA MET A 15 5.94 4.77 -6.92
C MET A 15 4.60 5.26 -7.47
N ARG A 16 4.52 5.39 -8.79
CA ARG A 16 3.27 5.66 -9.47
C ARG A 16 2.58 4.32 -9.77
N LEU A 17 1.44 4.10 -9.12
CA LEU A 17 0.55 2.96 -9.32
C LEU A 17 -0.60 3.40 -10.23
N GLY A 18 -0.40 3.25 -11.53
CA GLY A 18 -1.36 3.70 -12.54
C GLY A 18 -1.63 5.20 -12.43
N LYS A 19 -2.83 5.54 -11.95
CA LYS A 19 -3.32 6.92 -11.74
C LYS A 19 -3.00 7.50 -10.36
N TYR A 20 -2.37 6.72 -9.48
CA TYR A 20 -2.07 7.14 -8.12
C TYR A 20 -0.56 7.30 -7.93
N GLU A 21 -0.14 8.46 -7.49
CA GLU A 21 1.24 8.75 -7.09
C GLU A 21 1.39 8.52 -5.59
N LEU A 22 2.15 7.50 -5.17
CA LEU A 22 2.44 7.25 -3.76
C LEU A 22 3.52 8.23 -3.27
N GLY A 23 3.16 8.97 -2.24
CA GLY A 23 4.05 9.82 -1.46
C GLY A 23 4.51 9.17 -0.15
N LYS A 24 4.64 10.01 0.88
CA LYS A 24 5.18 9.64 2.19
C LYS A 24 4.31 8.61 2.92
N THR A 25 4.95 7.85 3.81
CA THR A 25 4.25 6.96 4.76
C THR A 25 3.50 7.81 5.79
N LEU A 26 2.22 7.50 5.98
CA LEU A 26 1.34 8.10 6.98
C LEU A 26 1.30 7.30 8.29
N GLY A 27 1.54 5.99 8.21
CA GLY A 27 1.62 5.12 9.39
C GLY A 27 2.08 3.70 9.05
N GLU A 28 2.60 3.01 10.03
CA GLU A 28 2.98 1.60 9.94
C GLU A 28 2.31 0.84 11.08
N GLY A 29 1.73 -0.32 10.78
CA GLY A 29 1.07 -1.16 11.77
C GLY A 29 1.25 -2.63 11.46
N ASN A 30 0.71 -3.49 12.32
CA ASN A 30 0.93 -4.93 12.22
C ASN A 30 0.55 -5.51 10.84
N PHE A 31 -0.52 -4.99 10.26
CA PHE A 31 -1.07 -5.43 8.98
C PHE A 31 -0.38 -4.83 7.74
N GLY A 32 0.59 -3.93 7.90
CA GLY A 32 1.32 -3.31 6.80
C GLY A 32 1.47 -1.79 6.92
N LYS A 33 1.78 -1.13 5.80
CA LYS A 33 2.17 0.28 5.74
C LYS A 33 1.10 1.13 5.06
N VAL A 34 0.78 2.29 5.62
CA VAL A 34 -0.14 3.26 5.03
C VAL A 34 0.68 4.39 4.42
N LYS A 35 0.45 4.73 3.15
CA LYS A 35 1.07 5.85 2.45
C LYS A 35 0.03 6.84 1.95
N LEU A 36 0.42 8.09 1.82
CA LEU A 36 -0.36 9.09 1.10
C LEU A 36 -0.27 8.79 -0.39
N ALA A 37 -1.38 8.87 -1.11
CA ALA A 37 -1.42 8.81 -2.56
C ALA A 37 -2.13 10.04 -3.11
N LYS A 38 -1.69 10.56 -4.25
CA LYS A 38 -2.40 11.59 -5.02
C LYS A 38 -2.94 10.96 -6.29
N ASN A 39 -4.24 11.11 -6.56
CA ASN A 39 -4.80 10.76 -7.86
C ASN A 39 -4.35 11.82 -8.87
N THR A 40 -3.68 11.42 -9.95
CA THR A 40 -3.16 12.35 -10.98
C THR A 40 -4.26 12.97 -11.83
N ASP A 41 -5.44 12.32 -11.90
CA ASP A 41 -6.55 12.79 -12.73
C ASP A 41 -7.44 13.77 -11.96
N SER A 42 -7.70 13.51 -10.67
CA SER A 42 -8.57 14.35 -9.83
C SER A 42 -7.83 15.25 -8.84
N GLU A 43 -6.51 15.13 -8.76
CA GLU A 43 -5.63 15.77 -7.77
C GLU A 43 -5.97 15.50 -6.29
N GLN A 44 -6.91 14.60 -6.02
CA GLN A 44 -7.35 14.28 -4.67
C GLN A 44 -6.35 13.37 -3.94
N PHE A 45 -6.23 13.59 -2.63
CA PHE A 45 -5.37 12.82 -1.75
C PHE A 45 -6.12 11.65 -1.10
N PHE A 46 -5.48 10.49 -1.05
CA PHE A 46 -6.01 9.26 -0.47
C PHE A 46 -4.98 8.61 0.45
N ALA A 47 -5.45 7.90 1.48
CA ALA A 47 -4.61 6.99 2.25
C ALA A 47 -4.67 5.60 1.62
N VAL A 48 -3.51 5.01 1.35
CA VAL A 48 -3.38 3.71 0.71
C VAL A 48 -2.67 2.76 1.66
N LYS A 49 -3.34 1.66 2.01
CA LYS A 49 -2.76 0.62 2.88
C LYS A 49 -2.16 -0.48 2.02
N ILE A 50 -0.86 -0.61 2.15
CA ILE A 50 -0.02 -1.63 1.53
C ILE A 50 0.05 -2.79 2.51
N LEU A 51 -0.54 -3.92 2.12
CA LEU A 51 -0.47 -5.16 2.89
C LEU A 51 0.64 -6.04 2.29
N GLU A 52 1.50 -6.60 3.13
CA GLU A 52 2.53 -7.53 2.68
C GLU A 52 1.96 -8.94 2.57
N LYS A 53 2.01 -9.55 1.38
CA LYS A 53 1.46 -10.90 1.15
C LYS A 53 1.95 -11.95 2.15
N ASN A 54 3.21 -11.87 2.59
CA ASN A 54 3.77 -12.86 3.51
C ASN A 54 3.00 -12.91 4.83
N LYS A 55 2.57 -11.75 5.36
CA LYS A 55 1.76 -11.70 6.59
C LYS A 55 0.29 -12.11 6.39
N ILE A 56 -0.24 -12.00 5.16
CA ILE A 56 -1.63 -12.40 4.87
C ILE A 56 -1.75 -13.93 4.85
N VAL A 57 -0.72 -14.64 4.37
CA VAL A 57 -0.70 -16.11 4.34
C VAL A 57 -0.71 -16.69 5.76
N ASP A 58 -0.02 -16.05 6.71
CA ASP A 58 -0.02 -16.48 8.12
C ASP A 58 -1.38 -16.25 8.81
N LEU A 59 -2.12 -15.19 8.45
CA LEU A 59 -3.45 -14.91 9.00
C LEU A 59 -4.54 -15.85 8.47
N ASN A 60 -4.34 -16.50 7.33
CA ASN A 60 -5.34 -17.36 6.70
C ASN A 60 -5.18 -18.86 7.07
N ASN A 61 -4.24 -19.20 7.97
CA ASN A 61 -3.95 -20.58 8.39
C ASN A 61 -4.25 -20.86 9.87
N THR A 62 -4.88 -19.94 10.60
CA THR A 62 -5.24 -20.10 12.02
C THR A 62 -6.76 -20.18 12.26
N ASP A 63 -7.57 -20.29 11.21
CA ASP A 63 -9.03 -20.55 11.33
C ASP A 63 -9.39 -21.99 10.89
N GLN A 64 -8.63 -22.99 11.37
CA GLN A 64 -9.09 -24.38 11.44
C GLN A 64 -8.79 -25.01 12.80
#